data_AF-A0A7W2Q0F3-F1
#
_entry.id   AF-A0A7W2Q0F3-F1
#
_cell.length_a   1.000
_cell.length_b   1.000
_cell.length_c   1.000
_cell.angle_alpha   90.00
_cell.angle_beta   90.00
_cell.angle_gamma   90.00
#
_symmetry.space_group_name_H-M   'P 1'
#
loop_
_entity.id
_entity.type
_entity.pdbx_description
1 polymer ?
#
loop_
_entity_poly.entity_id
_entity_poly.type
_entity_poly.pdbx_seq_one_letter_code
_entity_poly.pdbx_strand_id
1 'polypeptide(L)'
;MRLLYPCEPFNLKQPDEQYAEEYNAALAAGLDTLLFSFEALEAGLLETSRALNPGDCMLYRGWMLTPETYAVLVDLLHGCTAVALTSPEQYRQCHHLPQWYPLLAAHTSETVILPDDADFEQALAGLQWPGYFIKDYVKSLNTGTGSLVDSPREIAPLVAQMRQYRGQVEGGICVRRRESYLEETERRYFVLDGCAHGADGKVPELVRECAKRIDSPFFSVDTVMRADGVLRLVELGDGQVSDLKEWPTKRFVGLLKSR
;
A
#
# COMPACT_ATOMS: atom_id res chain seq x y z
N MET A 1 3.69 20.06 -6.83
CA MET A 1 3.25 19.12 -5.78
C MET A 1 4.07 19.39 -4.51
N ARG A 2 3.45 19.37 -3.33
CA ARG A 2 4.12 19.46 -2.02
C ARG A 2 4.03 18.10 -1.34
N LEU A 3 5.05 17.73 -0.56
CA LEU A 3 5.08 16.46 0.17
C LEU A 3 4.66 16.67 1.62
N LEU A 4 3.79 15.82 2.15
CA LEU A 4 3.31 15.86 3.54
C LEU A 4 3.82 14.65 4.30
N TYR A 5 4.73 14.87 5.25
CA TYR A 5 5.37 13.84 6.07
C TYR A 5 4.92 13.93 7.54
N PRO A 6 4.85 12.81 8.28
CA PRO A 6 4.59 12.87 9.72
C PRO A 6 5.77 13.52 10.46
N CYS A 7 5.45 14.26 11.52
CA CYS A 7 6.45 14.70 12.50
C CYS A 7 6.64 13.68 13.63
N GLU A 8 7.70 13.86 14.40
CA GLU A 8 7.85 13.20 15.71
C GLU A 8 6.70 13.59 16.66
N PRO A 9 6.28 12.69 17.57
CA PRO A 9 5.31 13.02 18.59
C PRO A 9 5.70 14.26 19.38
N PHE A 10 4.77 15.22 19.48
CA PHE A 10 4.95 16.50 20.19
C PHE A 10 6.02 17.46 19.62
N ASN A 11 6.62 17.18 18.46
CA ASN A 11 7.57 18.08 17.82
C ASN A 11 7.28 18.29 16.32
N LEU A 12 6.37 19.23 16.04
CA LEU A 12 5.94 19.59 14.68
C LEU A 12 7.05 20.12 13.75
N LYS A 13 8.27 20.32 14.25
CA LYS A 13 9.43 20.79 13.46
C LYS A 13 10.42 19.68 13.10
N GLN A 14 10.22 18.47 13.61
CA GLN A 14 11.12 17.34 13.38
C GLN A 14 10.37 16.24 12.64
N PRO A 15 10.88 15.74 11.50
CA PRO A 15 10.25 14.61 10.81
C PRO A 15 10.33 13.36 11.70
N ASP A 16 9.31 12.52 11.61
CA ASP A 16 9.34 11.15 12.13
C ASP A 16 10.61 10.41 11.67
N GLU A 17 11.28 9.72 12.60
CA GLU A 17 12.55 9.02 12.38
C GLU A 17 12.51 8.08 11.17
N GLN A 18 11.40 7.35 10.96
CA GLN A 18 11.27 6.40 9.86
C GLN A 18 11.26 7.10 8.49
N TYR A 19 10.82 8.36 8.44
CA TYR A 19 10.73 9.17 7.22
C TYR A 19 11.81 10.26 7.12
N ALA A 20 12.66 10.42 8.15
CA ALA A 20 13.64 11.49 8.21
C ALA A 20 14.63 11.47 7.05
N GLU A 21 15.10 10.29 6.62
CA GLU A 21 16.01 10.18 5.47
C GLU A 21 15.35 10.66 4.17
N GLU A 22 14.12 10.20 3.91
CA GLU A 22 13.36 10.57 2.71
C GLU A 22 13.02 12.06 2.71
N TYR A 23 12.54 12.59 3.83
CA TYR A 23 12.24 14.00 4.03
C TYR A 23 13.46 14.89 3.77
N ASN A 24 14.62 14.55 4.35
CA ASN A 24 15.85 15.32 4.17
C ASN A 24 16.37 15.24 2.73
N ALA A 25 16.25 14.08 2.09
CA ALA A 25 16.62 13.93 0.68
C ALA A 25 15.70 14.74 -0.25
N ALA A 26 14.39 14.79 0.04
CA ALA A 26 13.42 15.61 -0.69
C ALA A 26 13.73 17.11 -0.55
N LEU A 27 14.00 17.57 0.68
CA LEU A 27 14.46 18.94 0.94
C LEU A 27 15.75 19.26 0.16
N ALA A 28 16.76 18.40 0.23
CA ALA A 28 18.03 18.59 -0.47
C ALA A 28 17.87 18.60 -2.00
N ALA A 29 16.87 17.90 -2.52
CA ALA A 29 16.51 17.91 -3.94
C ALA A 29 15.68 19.15 -4.35
N GLY A 30 15.28 20.01 -3.41
CA GLY A 30 14.50 21.22 -3.64
C GLY A 30 13.01 20.98 -3.78
N LEU A 31 12.49 19.84 -3.30
CA LEU A 31 11.04 19.63 -3.17
C LEU A 31 10.50 20.41 -1.98
N ASP A 32 9.27 20.90 -2.10
CA ASP A 32 8.60 21.59 -0.99
C ASP A 32 7.93 20.58 -0.06
N THR A 33 8.43 20.46 1.18
CA THR A 33 8.02 19.43 2.13
C THR A 33 7.43 20.02 3.41
N LEU A 34 6.31 19.50 3.90
CA LEU A 34 5.69 19.90 5.15
C LEU A 34 5.63 18.71 6.10
N LEU A 35 5.70 19.04 7.39
CA LEU A 35 5.39 18.11 8.46
C LEU A 35 3.96 18.32 8.97
N PHE A 36 3.29 17.24 9.38
CA PHE A 36 2.02 17.27 10.11
C PHE A 36 2.06 16.39 11.36
N SER A 37 1.23 16.71 12.37
CA SER A 37 1.06 15.86 13.56
C SER A 37 0.06 14.75 13.30
N PHE A 38 0.50 13.51 13.52
CA PHE A 38 -0.36 12.34 13.45
C PHE A 38 -1.39 12.32 14.59
N GLU A 39 -0.99 12.74 15.78
CA GLU A 39 -1.86 12.83 16.96
C GLU A 39 -2.99 13.84 16.74
N ALA A 40 -2.70 14.98 16.09
CA ALA A 40 -3.71 15.94 15.69
C ALA A 40 -4.70 15.32 14.69
N LEU A 41 -4.20 14.55 13.71
CA LEU A 41 -5.04 13.86 12.73
C LEU A 41 -5.97 12.84 13.40
N GLU A 42 -5.49 12.08 14.38
CA GLU A 42 -6.33 11.16 15.17
C GLU A 42 -7.43 11.88 15.95
N ALA A 43 -7.18 13.13 16.35
CA ALA A 43 -8.18 14.01 16.96
C ALA A 43 -9.08 14.73 15.93
N GLY A 44 -8.94 14.45 14.63
CA GLY A 44 -9.71 15.08 13.56
C GLY A 44 -9.27 16.51 13.24
N LEU A 45 -8.02 16.86 13.53
CA LEU A 45 -7.42 18.17 13.30
C LEU A 45 -6.24 18.07 12.33
N LEU A 46 -5.94 19.17 11.63
CA LEU A 46 -4.77 19.27 10.77
C LEU A 46 -3.82 20.33 11.29
N GLU A 47 -2.78 19.88 11.98
CA GLU A 47 -1.68 20.73 12.41
C GLU A 47 -0.46 20.50 11.52
N THR A 48 0.08 21.58 10.96
CA THR A 48 1.19 21.52 10.01
C THR A 48 2.31 22.49 10.40
N SER A 49 3.55 22.11 10.09
CA SER A 49 4.76 22.91 10.35
C SER A 49 4.76 24.29 9.67
N ARG A 50 3.99 24.45 8.58
CA ARG A 50 3.86 25.66 7.78
C ARG A 50 2.45 25.73 7.20
N ALA A 51 1.94 26.93 6.96
CA ALA A 51 0.61 27.11 6.39
C ALA A 51 0.47 26.44 5.00
N LEU A 52 -0.71 25.89 4.77
CA LEU A 52 -1.18 25.47 3.45
C LEU A 52 -1.72 26.68 2.70
N ASN A 53 -1.54 26.71 1.39
CA ASN A 53 -2.07 27.73 0.51
C ASN A 53 -3.22 27.16 -0.34
N PRO A 54 -4.18 28.00 -0.75
CA PRO A 54 -5.21 27.60 -1.70
C PRO A 54 -4.61 27.04 -3.00
N GLY A 55 -5.07 25.87 -3.41
CA GLY A 55 -4.62 25.17 -4.61
C GLY A 55 -3.36 24.33 -4.43
N ASP A 56 -2.78 24.25 -3.22
CA ASP A 56 -1.68 23.32 -2.96
C ASP A 56 -2.11 21.88 -3.24
N CYS A 57 -1.33 21.17 -4.07
CA CYS A 57 -1.51 19.74 -4.33
C CYS A 57 -0.54 18.93 -3.47
N MET A 58 -1.09 18.17 -2.52
CA MET A 58 -0.38 17.48 -1.45
C MET A 58 -0.25 15.98 -1.73
N LEU A 59 0.98 15.46 -1.76
CA LEU A 59 1.24 14.03 -1.72
C LEU A 59 1.60 13.62 -0.29
N TYR A 60 0.80 12.75 0.30
CA TYR A 60 1.10 12.16 1.60
C TYR A 60 2.25 11.16 1.47
N ARG A 61 3.18 11.17 2.43
CA ARG A 61 4.23 10.16 2.60
C ARG A 61 4.39 9.87 4.08
N GLY A 62 3.85 8.74 4.53
CA GLY A 62 3.78 8.46 5.95
C GLY A 62 3.23 7.09 6.29
N TRP A 63 2.98 6.89 7.58
CA TRP A 63 2.43 5.66 8.11
C TRP A 63 1.11 5.24 7.45
N MET A 64 0.83 3.94 7.51
CA MET A 64 -0.39 3.42 6.93
C MET A 64 -1.62 3.96 7.67
N LEU A 65 -2.51 4.64 6.94
CA LEU A 65 -3.81 5.10 7.43
C LEU A 65 -4.91 4.11 7.03
N THR A 66 -5.95 3.98 7.84
CA THR A 66 -7.19 3.35 7.34
C THR A 66 -7.80 4.23 6.25
N PRO A 67 -8.62 3.68 5.33
CA PRO A 67 -9.33 4.48 4.35
C PRO A 67 -10.17 5.61 4.96
N GLU A 68 -10.73 5.40 6.16
CA GLU A 68 -11.52 6.39 6.89
C GLU A 68 -10.65 7.53 7.39
N THR A 69 -9.50 7.23 8.02
CA THR A 69 -8.56 8.25 8.48
C THR A 69 -7.93 9.01 7.30
N TYR A 70 -7.66 8.33 6.19
CA TYR A 70 -7.20 8.99 4.97
C TYR A 70 -8.27 9.94 4.40
N ALA A 71 -9.54 9.54 4.38
CA ALA A 71 -10.62 10.43 3.97
C ALA A 71 -10.72 11.68 4.87
N VAL A 72 -10.55 11.53 6.20
CA VAL A 72 -10.48 12.65 7.14
C VAL A 72 -9.31 13.59 6.80
N LEU A 73 -8.12 13.05 6.51
CA LEU A 73 -6.98 13.87 6.07
C LEU A 73 -7.32 14.67 4.80
N VAL A 74 -7.94 14.03 3.82
CA VAL A 74 -8.34 14.68 2.56
C VAL A 74 -9.38 15.79 2.81
N ASP A 75 -10.38 15.55 3.65
CA ASP A 75 -11.39 16.55 4.01
C ASP A 75 -10.78 17.76 4.74
N LEU A 76 -9.82 17.52 5.64
CA LEU A 76 -9.10 18.59 6.33
C LEU A 76 -8.25 19.43 5.37
N LEU A 77 -7.57 18.79 4.42
CA LEU A 77 -6.83 19.49 3.36
C LEU A 77 -7.77 20.36 2.52
N HIS A 78 -8.93 19.83 2.12
CA HIS A 78 -9.96 20.58 1.40
C HIS A 78 -10.51 21.76 2.21
N GLY A 79 -10.69 21.60 3.52
CA GLY A 79 -11.07 22.70 4.43
C GLY A 79 -10.06 23.85 4.45
N CYS A 80 -8.78 23.56 4.20
CA CYS A 80 -7.71 24.54 4.00
C CYS A 80 -7.52 24.96 2.53
N THR A 81 -8.45 24.60 1.63
CA THR A 81 -8.40 24.84 0.17
C THR A 81 -7.21 24.20 -0.55
N ALA A 82 -6.51 23.28 0.10
CA ALA A 82 -5.53 22.39 -0.52
C ALA A 82 -6.25 21.14 -1.07
N VAL A 83 -5.59 20.40 -1.97
CA VAL A 83 -6.12 19.16 -2.55
C VAL A 83 -5.11 18.03 -2.32
N ALA A 84 -5.61 16.84 -1.99
CA ALA A 84 -4.78 15.65 -1.99
C ALA A 84 -4.50 15.22 -3.42
N LEU A 85 -3.27 14.77 -3.70
CA LEU A 85 -2.91 14.22 -5.00
C LEU A 85 -3.71 12.95 -5.28
N THR A 86 -3.75 12.05 -4.31
CA THR A 86 -4.50 10.78 -4.37
C THR A 86 -5.85 10.98 -3.70
N SER A 87 -6.95 10.66 -4.38
CA SER A 87 -8.29 10.74 -3.78
C SER A 87 -8.53 9.61 -2.79
N PRO A 88 -9.52 9.71 -1.88
CA PRO A 88 -9.90 8.60 -1.00
C PRO A 88 -10.27 7.32 -1.76
N GLU A 89 -10.90 7.44 -2.92
CA GLU A 89 -11.24 6.32 -3.81
C GLU A 89 -9.98 5.68 -4.40
N GLN A 90 -9.02 6.48 -4.85
CA GLN A 90 -7.75 6.01 -5.41
C GLN A 90 -6.88 5.35 -4.34
N TYR A 91 -6.85 5.93 -3.14
CA TYR A 91 -6.22 5.33 -1.97
C TYR A 91 -6.81 3.95 -1.71
N ARG A 92 -8.14 3.86 -1.54
CA ARG A 92 -8.82 2.56 -1.32
C ARG A 92 -8.60 1.58 -2.46
N GLN A 93 -8.62 2.04 -3.72
CA GLN A 93 -8.41 1.18 -4.90
C GLN A 93 -7.05 0.47 -4.82
N CYS A 94 -6.01 1.19 -4.42
CA CYS A 94 -4.67 0.64 -4.32
C CYS A 94 -4.41 -0.07 -2.98
N HIS A 95 -5.09 0.35 -1.91
CA HIS A 95 -4.90 -0.15 -0.56
C HIS A 95 -5.59 -1.50 -0.31
N HIS A 96 -6.78 -1.71 -0.87
CA HIS A 96 -7.59 -2.91 -0.65
C HIS A 96 -7.49 -3.88 -1.82
N LEU A 97 -7.02 -5.11 -1.56
CA LEU A 97 -6.92 -6.17 -2.55
C LEU A 97 -8.19 -6.38 -3.38
N PRO A 98 -9.41 -6.43 -2.79
CA PRO A 98 -10.64 -6.57 -3.56
C PRO A 98 -10.87 -5.51 -4.63
N GLN A 99 -10.29 -4.32 -4.48
CA GLN A 99 -10.49 -3.22 -5.42
C GLN A 99 -9.57 -3.31 -6.64
N TRP A 100 -8.29 -3.67 -6.46
CA TRP A 100 -7.35 -3.80 -7.57
C TRP A 100 -7.35 -5.20 -8.21
N TYR A 101 -7.74 -6.25 -7.48
CA TYR A 101 -7.71 -7.62 -7.98
C TYR A 101 -8.48 -7.85 -9.29
N PRO A 102 -9.73 -7.37 -9.46
CA PRO A 102 -10.48 -7.56 -10.71
C PRO A 102 -9.78 -6.98 -11.95
N LEU A 103 -9.00 -5.91 -11.77
CA LEU A 103 -8.28 -5.24 -12.85
C LEU A 103 -7.02 -6.01 -13.28
N LEU A 104 -6.45 -6.80 -12.37
CA LEU A 104 -5.13 -7.42 -12.50
C LEU A 104 -5.12 -8.94 -12.25
N ALA A 105 -6.30 -9.58 -12.26
CA ALA A 105 -6.46 -11.01 -11.95
C ALA A 105 -5.56 -11.92 -12.81
N ALA A 106 -5.29 -11.54 -14.06
CA ALA A 106 -4.40 -12.28 -14.97
C ALA A 106 -2.93 -12.29 -14.51
N HIS A 107 -2.51 -11.33 -13.69
CA HIS A 107 -1.11 -11.12 -13.30
C HIS A 107 -0.80 -11.54 -11.86
N THR A 108 -1.81 -11.94 -11.09
CA THR A 108 -1.69 -12.25 -9.66
C THR A 108 -2.32 -13.60 -9.33
N SER A 109 -2.04 -14.14 -8.13
CA SER A 109 -2.63 -15.40 -7.67
C SER A 109 -4.16 -15.32 -7.71
N GLU A 110 -4.80 -16.39 -8.18
CA GLU A 110 -6.25 -16.52 -8.10
C GLU A 110 -6.71 -16.29 -6.65
N THR A 111 -7.73 -15.47 -6.46
CA THR A 111 -8.17 -15.01 -5.14
C THR A 111 -9.68 -15.07 -5.04
N VAL A 112 -10.17 -15.63 -3.93
CA VAL A 112 -11.57 -15.60 -3.51
C VAL A 112 -11.66 -14.68 -2.30
N ILE A 113 -12.63 -13.76 -2.33
CA ILE A 113 -12.84 -12.75 -1.29
C ILE A 113 -14.09 -13.14 -0.51
N LEU A 114 -13.95 -13.31 0.80
CA LEU A 114 -15.00 -13.82 1.68
C LEU A 114 -15.15 -12.93 2.92
N PRO A 115 -16.36 -12.86 3.51
CA PRO A 115 -16.52 -12.41 4.89
C PRO A 115 -15.59 -13.18 5.84
N ASP A 116 -15.19 -12.55 6.94
CA ASP A 116 -14.27 -13.16 7.90
C ASP A 116 -14.94 -14.19 8.83
N ASP A 117 -16.26 -14.32 8.77
CA ASP A 117 -17.08 -15.33 9.43
C ASP A 117 -17.69 -16.37 8.46
N ALA A 118 -17.23 -16.39 7.20
CA ALA A 118 -17.73 -17.31 6.18
C ALA A 118 -17.46 -18.78 6.51
N ASP A 119 -18.29 -19.68 5.96
CA ASP A 119 -17.97 -21.10 5.85
C ASP A 119 -16.95 -21.31 4.72
N PHE A 120 -15.67 -21.27 5.08
CA PHE A 120 -14.56 -21.39 4.13
C PHE A 120 -14.52 -22.76 3.44
N GLU A 121 -14.96 -23.84 4.10
CA GLU A 121 -14.97 -25.17 3.49
C GLU A 121 -16.01 -25.24 2.39
N GLN A 122 -17.23 -24.74 2.66
CA GLN A 122 -18.28 -24.67 1.67
C GLN A 122 -17.92 -23.72 0.52
N ALA A 123 -17.40 -22.53 0.83
CA ALA A 123 -17.06 -21.51 -0.17
C ALA A 123 -15.97 -21.98 -1.14
N LEU A 124 -15.08 -22.88 -0.70
CA LEU A 124 -13.94 -23.36 -1.48
C LEU A 124 -14.12 -24.81 -1.99
N ALA A 125 -15.30 -25.43 -1.80
CA ALA A 125 -15.55 -26.86 -2.04
C ALA A 125 -15.32 -27.35 -3.49
N GLY A 126 -15.13 -26.45 -4.46
CA GLY A 126 -14.79 -26.78 -5.86
C GLY A 126 -13.37 -26.45 -6.28
N LEU A 127 -12.58 -25.80 -5.42
CA LEU A 127 -11.25 -25.30 -5.77
C LEU A 127 -10.16 -26.31 -5.38
N GLN A 128 -9.56 -26.92 -6.40
CA GLN A 128 -8.46 -27.88 -6.23
C GLN A 128 -7.10 -27.17 -6.21
N TRP A 129 -6.96 -26.19 -5.32
CA TRP A 129 -5.70 -25.48 -5.16
C TRP A 129 -4.69 -26.32 -4.35
N PRO A 130 -3.39 -26.18 -4.60
CA PRO A 130 -2.35 -26.93 -3.87
C PRO A 130 -2.14 -26.44 -2.43
N GLY A 131 -2.88 -25.43 -1.99
CA GLY A 131 -2.81 -24.76 -0.70
C GLY A 131 -3.32 -23.33 -0.81
N TYR A 132 -3.35 -22.63 0.32
CA TYR A 132 -3.99 -21.32 0.44
C TYR A 132 -3.08 -20.34 1.17
N PHE A 133 -3.03 -19.11 0.67
CA PHE A 133 -2.42 -17.97 1.35
C PHE A 133 -3.53 -17.02 1.80
N ILE A 134 -3.56 -16.70 3.09
CA ILE A 134 -4.65 -15.99 3.75
C ILE A 134 -4.17 -14.61 4.16
N LYS A 135 -4.83 -13.56 3.68
CA LYS A 135 -4.65 -12.19 4.16
C LYS A 135 -6.00 -11.51 4.34
N ASP A 136 -6.02 -10.44 5.12
CA ASP A 136 -7.14 -9.50 5.07
C ASP A 136 -7.05 -8.65 3.80
N TYR A 137 -7.84 -7.57 3.67
CA TYR A 137 -7.79 -6.75 2.45
C TYR A 137 -6.44 -6.05 2.24
N VAL A 138 -5.59 -5.97 3.27
CA VAL A 138 -4.33 -5.22 3.26
C VAL A 138 -3.11 -6.09 3.59
N LYS A 139 -3.07 -6.81 4.72
CA LYS A 139 -1.89 -7.49 5.25
C LYS A 139 -2.12 -8.96 5.61
N SER A 140 -1.07 -9.77 5.50
CA SER A 140 -0.97 -11.17 5.98
C SER A 140 -0.28 -11.27 7.34
N LEU A 141 -0.57 -12.29 8.14
CA LEU A 141 0.15 -12.56 9.40
C LEU A 141 1.59 -13.02 9.12
N ASN A 142 2.55 -12.48 9.87
CA ASN A 142 3.96 -12.86 9.81
C ASN A 142 4.39 -13.71 11.02
N THR A 143 3.46 -14.40 11.69
CA THR A 143 3.72 -15.17 12.92
C THR A 143 3.90 -16.67 12.64
N GLY A 144 4.96 -17.31 13.14
CA GLY A 144 5.07 -18.77 13.32
C GLY A 144 4.76 -19.63 12.09
N THR A 145 3.51 -20.08 11.97
CA THR A 145 2.97 -20.84 10.82
C THR A 145 2.73 -19.99 9.57
N GLY A 146 2.84 -18.67 9.68
CA GLY A 146 2.59 -17.70 8.62
C GLY A 146 1.13 -17.62 8.20
N SER A 147 0.92 -17.12 7.00
CA SER A 147 -0.40 -16.99 6.36
C SER A 147 -0.74 -18.15 5.42
N LEU A 148 0.00 -19.26 5.50
CA LEU A 148 -0.16 -20.40 4.60
C LEU A 148 -0.88 -21.55 5.29
N VAL A 149 -1.88 -22.13 4.63
CA VAL A 149 -2.57 -23.33 5.09
C VAL A 149 -2.72 -24.34 3.95
N ASP A 150 -2.81 -25.62 4.29
CA ASP A 150 -2.94 -26.71 3.32
C ASP A 150 -4.40 -27.07 3.01
N SER A 151 -5.35 -26.73 3.90
CA SER A 151 -6.75 -27.10 3.77
C SER A 151 -7.71 -25.96 4.19
N PRO A 152 -8.89 -25.82 3.56
CA PRO A 152 -9.90 -24.80 3.93
C PRO A 152 -10.30 -24.78 5.41
N ARG A 153 -10.42 -25.95 6.04
CA ARG A 153 -10.71 -26.09 7.49
C ARG A 153 -9.74 -25.36 8.43
N GLU A 154 -8.53 -25.07 7.97
CA GLU A 154 -7.49 -24.38 8.76
C GLU A 154 -7.62 -22.85 8.68
N ILE A 155 -8.43 -22.33 7.75
CA ILE A 155 -8.60 -20.88 7.54
C ILE A 155 -9.30 -20.24 8.74
N ALA A 156 -10.42 -20.78 9.21
CA ALA A 156 -11.15 -20.19 10.34
C ALA A 156 -10.30 -20.09 11.63
N PRO A 157 -9.55 -21.12 12.05
CA PRO A 157 -8.57 -21.01 13.14
C PRO A 157 -7.52 -19.90 12.91
N LEU A 158 -6.99 -19.79 11.70
CA LEU A 158 -6.01 -18.75 11.36
C LEU A 158 -6.62 -17.34 11.43
N VAL A 159 -7.85 -17.15 10.93
CA VAL A 159 -8.58 -15.87 11.01
C VAL A 159 -8.85 -15.48 12.48
N ALA A 160 -9.17 -16.45 13.34
CA ALA A 160 -9.29 -16.19 14.78
C ALA A 160 -7.97 -15.72 15.39
N GLN A 161 -6.83 -16.30 14.99
CA GLN A 161 -5.50 -15.82 15.39
C GLN A 161 -5.21 -14.42 14.85
N MET A 162 -5.57 -14.11 13.60
CA MET A 162 -5.44 -12.77 13.02
C MET A 162 -6.12 -11.73 13.90
N ARG A 163 -7.38 -11.98 14.29
CA ARG A 163 -8.15 -11.11 15.19
C ARG A 163 -7.47 -10.96 16.55
N GLN A 164 -6.97 -12.05 17.14
CA GLN A 164 -6.31 -12.01 18.44
C GLN A 164 -5.03 -11.17 18.42
N TYR A 165 -4.19 -11.32 17.40
CA TYR A 165 -2.90 -10.62 17.32
C TYR A 165 -3.03 -9.16 16.86
N ARG A 166 -4.04 -8.84 16.05
CA ARG A 166 -4.17 -7.51 15.42
C ARG A 166 -5.28 -6.65 16.00
N GLY A 167 -6.16 -7.22 16.83
CA GLY A 167 -7.37 -6.57 17.32
C GLY A 167 -8.49 -6.51 16.28
N GLN A 168 -8.18 -6.25 15.01
CA GLN A 168 -9.15 -6.19 13.92
C GLN A 168 -8.64 -6.80 12.61
N VAL A 169 -9.58 -7.30 11.80
CA VAL A 169 -9.39 -7.70 10.40
C VAL A 169 -9.88 -6.54 9.54
N GLU A 170 -9.06 -6.07 8.61
CA GLU A 170 -9.46 -4.98 7.73
C GLU A 170 -10.32 -5.51 6.58
N GLY A 171 -11.61 -5.18 6.62
CA GLY A 171 -12.60 -5.62 5.65
C GLY A 171 -12.97 -7.09 5.84
N GLY A 172 -12.44 -7.97 4.99
CA GLY A 172 -12.73 -9.41 4.98
C GLY A 172 -11.48 -10.23 4.67
N ILE A 173 -11.68 -11.49 4.29
CA ILE A 173 -10.59 -12.44 4.05
C ILE A 173 -10.39 -12.67 2.55
N CYS A 174 -9.17 -12.43 2.10
CA CYS A 174 -8.69 -12.80 0.78
C CYS A 174 -8.01 -14.16 0.86
N VAL A 175 -8.70 -15.19 0.37
CA VAL A 175 -8.16 -16.55 0.23
C VAL A 175 -7.50 -16.66 -1.14
N ARG A 176 -6.19 -16.75 -1.16
CA ARG A 176 -5.38 -16.75 -2.38
C ARG A 176 -4.84 -18.14 -2.66
N ARG A 177 -4.81 -18.55 -3.93
CA ARG A 177 -4.14 -19.78 -4.35
C ARG A 177 -2.67 -19.71 -3.96
N ARG A 178 -2.18 -20.70 -3.20
CA ARG A 178 -0.75 -20.81 -2.89
C ARG A 178 0.04 -21.05 -4.17
N GLU A 179 1.03 -20.21 -4.40
CA GLU A 179 2.02 -20.36 -5.46
C GLU A 179 3.41 -20.47 -4.83
N SER A 180 4.33 -21.15 -5.50
CA SER A 180 5.72 -21.27 -5.05
C SER A 180 6.53 -20.09 -5.58
N TYR A 181 6.83 -19.13 -4.71
CA TYR A 181 7.60 -17.94 -5.06
C TYR A 181 9.09 -18.10 -4.72
N LEU A 182 9.93 -17.42 -5.50
CA LEU A 182 11.35 -17.22 -5.24
C LEU A 182 11.51 -15.88 -4.52
N GLU A 183 11.40 -15.87 -3.19
CA GLU A 183 11.29 -14.65 -2.37
C GLU A 183 12.44 -13.65 -2.62
N GLU A 184 13.65 -14.12 -2.92
CA GLU A 184 14.82 -13.28 -3.23
C GLU A 184 14.67 -12.45 -4.52
N THR A 185 13.71 -12.83 -5.37
CA THR A 185 13.37 -12.13 -6.61
C THR A 185 12.34 -11.03 -6.42
N GLU A 186 11.83 -10.84 -5.20
CA GLU A 186 10.86 -9.79 -4.93
C GLU A 186 11.45 -8.41 -5.23
N ARG A 187 10.68 -7.59 -5.96
CA ARG A 187 11.06 -6.24 -6.38
C ARG A 187 9.88 -5.30 -6.27
N ARG A 188 10.14 -4.06 -5.87
CA ARG A 188 9.15 -2.97 -5.84
C ARG A 188 9.36 -2.01 -7.00
N TYR A 189 8.26 -1.66 -7.64
CA TYR A 189 8.19 -0.63 -8.66
C TYR A 189 7.26 0.49 -8.19
N PHE A 190 7.46 1.68 -8.71
CA PHE A 190 6.55 2.80 -8.49
C PHE A 190 6.01 3.26 -9.84
N VAL A 191 4.73 3.62 -9.84
CA VAL A 191 4.06 4.25 -10.98
C VAL A 191 3.69 5.66 -10.57
N LEU A 192 4.06 6.64 -11.38
CA LEU A 192 3.72 8.05 -11.20
C LEU A 192 3.14 8.57 -12.52
N ASP A 193 1.92 9.10 -12.47
CA ASP A 193 1.17 9.59 -13.65
C ASP A 193 1.15 8.58 -14.82
N GLY A 194 0.86 7.32 -14.51
CA GLY A 194 0.81 6.22 -15.49
C GLY A 194 2.18 5.81 -16.05
N CYS A 195 3.28 6.42 -15.59
CA CYS A 195 4.64 6.04 -15.96
C CYS A 195 5.22 5.10 -14.90
N ALA A 196 5.58 3.89 -15.32
CA ALA A 196 6.19 2.90 -14.43
C ALA A 196 7.71 3.08 -14.35
N HIS A 197 8.26 2.93 -13.14
CA HIS A 197 9.68 3.10 -12.82
C HIS A 197 10.17 1.95 -11.94
N GLY A 198 11.40 1.49 -12.18
CA GLY A 198 12.11 0.52 -11.34
C GLY A 198 13.36 1.13 -10.72
N ALA A 199 13.86 0.53 -9.62
CA ALA A 199 15.05 0.99 -8.90
C ALA A 199 16.32 1.00 -9.76
N ASP A 200 16.42 0.09 -10.72
CA ASP A 200 17.53 -0.02 -11.69
C ASP A 200 17.19 0.56 -13.07
N GLY A 201 15.99 1.13 -13.23
CA GLY A 201 15.47 1.68 -14.49
C GLY A 201 14.84 0.65 -15.42
N LYS A 202 14.90 -0.64 -15.09
CA LYS A 202 14.19 -1.68 -15.84
C LYS A 202 12.79 -1.80 -15.30
N VAL A 203 11.83 -2.01 -16.19
CA VAL A 203 10.42 -2.15 -15.85
C VAL A 203 9.83 -3.28 -16.70
N PRO A 204 9.36 -4.38 -16.09
CA PRO A 204 8.77 -5.51 -16.80
C PRO A 204 7.39 -5.13 -17.36
N GLU A 205 6.95 -5.85 -18.40
CA GLU A 205 5.66 -5.57 -19.06
C GLU A 205 4.48 -5.67 -18.09
N LEU A 206 4.53 -6.61 -17.12
CA LEU A 206 3.51 -6.72 -16.08
C LEU A 206 3.27 -5.41 -15.34
N VAL A 207 4.33 -4.70 -14.95
CA VAL A 207 4.22 -3.42 -14.23
C VAL A 207 3.69 -2.31 -15.16
N ARG A 208 4.04 -2.35 -16.45
CA ARG A 208 3.47 -1.43 -17.46
C ARG A 208 1.98 -1.68 -17.66
N GLU A 209 1.54 -2.94 -17.63
CA GLU A 209 0.11 -3.28 -17.65
C GLU A 209 -0.61 -2.78 -16.40
N CYS A 210 0.00 -2.87 -15.21
CA CYS A 210 -0.54 -2.25 -14.01
C CYS A 210 -0.73 -0.74 -14.19
N ALA A 211 0.29 -0.04 -14.73
CA ALA A 211 0.26 1.39 -14.99
C ALA A 211 -0.86 1.85 -15.94
N LYS A 212 -1.31 0.98 -16.86
CA LYS A 212 -2.42 1.27 -17.79
C LYS A 212 -3.80 1.03 -17.16
N ARG A 213 -3.90 0.20 -16.12
CA ARG A 213 -5.17 -0.34 -15.60
C ARG A 213 -5.62 0.31 -14.30
N ILE A 214 -4.67 0.82 -13.53
CA ILE A 214 -4.93 1.44 -12.22
C ILE A 214 -5.05 2.94 -12.39
N ASP A 215 -6.15 3.48 -11.87
CA ASP A 215 -6.48 4.91 -11.96
C ASP A 215 -6.04 5.64 -10.69
N SER A 216 -4.74 5.61 -10.42
CA SER A 216 -4.13 6.35 -9.31
C SER A 216 -2.89 7.11 -9.80
N PRO A 217 -2.71 8.38 -9.40
CA PRO A 217 -1.57 9.18 -9.85
C PRO A 217 -0.25 8.68 -9.29
N PHE A 218 -0.28 7.97 -8.17
CA PHE A 218 0.90 7.37 -7.56
C PHE A 218 0.52 6.04 -6.92
N PHE A 219 1.29 4.98 -7.19
CA PHE A 219 1.12 3.68 -6.55
C PHE A 219 2.40 2.85 -6.67
N SER A 220 2.51 1.82 -5.84
CA SER A 220 3.59 0.84 -5.87
C SER A 220 3.09 -0.52 -6.36
N VAL A 221 3.99 -1.27 -6.99
CA VAL A 221 3.71 -2.59 -7.55
C VAL A 221 4.82 -3.53 -7.10
N ASP A 222 4.48 -4.52 -6.30
CA ASP A 222 5.41 -5.53 -5.83
C ASP A 222 5.26 -6.80 -6.66
N THR A 223 6.38 -7.25 -7.21
CA THR A 223 6.40 -8.45 -8.05
C THR A 223 7.39 -9.47 -7.51
N VAL A 224 7.11 -10.75 -7.75
CA VAL A 224 8.02 -11.85 -7.43
C VAL A 224 7.98 -12.87 -8.56
N MET A 225 9.08 -13.60 -8.76
CA MET A 225 9.09 -14.74 -9.69
C MET A 225 8.49 -15.96 -9.00
N ARG A 226 7.57 -16.62 -9.70
CA ARG A 226 7.16 -17.99 -9.37
C ARG A 226 8.26 -18.97 -9.79
N ALA A 227 8.33 -20.12 -9.13
CA ALA A 227 9.36 -21.14 -9.34
C ALA A 227 9.44 -21.68 -10.78
N ASP A 228 8.39 -21.53 -11.57
CA ASP A 228 8.34 -21.90 -13.00
C ASP A 228 8.77 -20.78 -13.96
N GLY A 229 9.25 -19.65 -13.44
CA GLY A 229 9.75 -18.52 -14.22
C GLY A 229 8.69 -17.49 -14.61
N VAL A 230 7.44 -17.62 -14.13
CA VAL A 230 6.39 -16.61 -14.37
C VAL A 230 6.51 -15.48 -13.34
N LEU A 231 6.61 -14.23 -13.81
CA LEU A 231 6.55 -13.05 -12.93
C LEU A 231 5.11 -12.81 -12.46
N ARG A 232 4.93 -12.53 -11.17
CA ARG A 232 3.63 -12.36 -10.53
C ARG A 232 3.57 -11.04 -9.77
N LEU A 233 2.44 -10.36 -9.88
CA LEU A 233 2.03 -9.30 -8.95
C LEU A 233 1.65 -9.95 -7.62
N VAL A 234 2.27 -9.55 -6.52
CA VAL A 234 1.92 -10.06 -5.18
C VAL A 234 1.18 -9.03 -4.35
N GLU A 235 1.57 -7.76 -4.49
CA GLU A 235 0.97 -6.65 -3.76
C GLU A 235 0.94 -5.39 -4.62
N LEU A 236 -0.12 -4.61 -4.42
CA LEU A 236 -0.26 -3.27 -4.93
C LEU A 236 -0.51 -2.38 -3.71
N GLY A 237 0.16 -1.23 -3.65
CA GLY A 237 -0.04 -0.23 -2.60
C GLY A 237 -0.23 1.15 -3.21
N ASP A 238 -0.82 2.09 -2.50
CA ASP A 238 -1.11 3.44 -3.00
C ASP A 238 0.14 4.34 -3.14
N GLY A 239 1.33 3.78 -2.91
CA GLY A 239 2.61 4.48 -3.01
C GLY A 239 2.88 5.41 -1.85
N GLN A 240 1.86 6.05 -1.25
CA GLN A 240 2.04 7.02 -0.15
C GLN A 240 2.54 6.37 1.13
N VAL A 241 2.22 5.10 1.36
CA VAL A 241 2.60 4.34 2.58
C VAL A 241 3.61 3.23 2.31
N SER A 242 4.08 3.12 1.06
CA SER A 242 5.08 2.10 0.69
C SER A 242 6.47 2.52 1.15
N ASP A 243 7.20 1.61 1.79
CA ASP A 243 8.63 1.77 2.00
C ASP A 243 9.40 1.70 0.68
N LEU A 244 10.71 1.98 0.74
CA LEU A 244 11.55 2.06 -0.45
C LEU A 244 12.11 0.70 -0.93
N LYS A 245 12.09 -0.34 -0.09
CA LYS A 245 12.78 -1.62 -0.31
C LYS A 245 14.19 -1.43 -0.88
N GLU A 246 14.43 -1.82 -2.13
CA GLU A 246 15.71 -1.73 -2.82
C GLU A 246 16.01 -0.35 -3.43
N TRP A 247 15.06 0.60 -3.37
CA TRP A 247 15.22 1.91 -3.97
C TRP A 247 16.19 2.79 -3.18
N PRO A 248 17.22 3.35 -3.83
CA PRO A 248 17.98 4.44 -3.22
C PRO A 248 17.08 5.65 -3.01
N THR A 249 17.11 6.24 -1.81
CA THR A 249 16.31 7.42 -1.43
C THR A 249 16.40 8.55 -2.45
N LYS A 250 17.62 8.84 -2.94
CA LYS A 250 17.85 9.87 -3.99
C LYS A 250 17.11 9.57 -5.30
N ARG A 251 17.00 8.30 -5.67
CA ARG A 251 16.28 7.89 -6.89
C ARG A 251 14.77 8.05 -6.71
N PHE A 252 14.25 7.61 -5.57
CA PHE A 252 12.83 7.76 -5.23
C PHE A 252 12.42 9.24 -5.19
N VAL A 253 13.21 10.08 -4.51
CA VAL A 253 13.00 11.54 -4.52
C VAL A 253 13.11 12.13 -5.92
N GLY A 254 14.06 11.65 -6.73
CA GLY A 254 14.19 12.05 -8.13
C GLY A 254 12.95 11.73 -8.97
N LEU A 255 12.30 10.60 -8.71
CA LEU A 255 11.01 10.24 -9.30
C LEU A 255 9.93 11.25 -8.90
N LEU A 256 9.74 11.52 -7.61
CA LEU A 256 8.73 12.48 -7.14
C LEU A 256 8.96 13.89 -7.70
N LYS A 257 10.22 14.28 -7.91
CA LYS A 257 10.61 15.55 -8.51
C LYS A 257 10.35 15.66 -10.01
N SER A 258 10.18 14.53 -10.72
CA SER A 258 9.91 14.56 -12.16
C SER A 258 8.48 14.95 -12.54
N ARG A 259 7.60 15.11 -11.55
CA ARG A 259 6.23 15.59 -11.71
C ARG A 259 6.14 17.12 -11.74
#